data_AF-A0A5N5CWS6-F1
#
_entry.id   AF-A0A5N5CWS6-F1
#
_cell.length_a   1.000
_cell.length_b   1.000
_cell.length_c   1.000
_cell.angle_alpha   90.00
_cell.angle_beta   90.00
_cell.angle_gamma   90.00
#
_symmetry.space_group_name_H-M   'P 1'
#
loop_
_entity.id
_entity.type
_entity.pdbx_description
1 polymer ?
#
loop_
_entity_poly.entity_id
_entity_poly.type
_entity_poly.pdbx_seq_one_letter_code
_entity_poly.pdbx_strand_id
1 'polypeptide(L)'
;MQFDVDDLIHLTESRVKSRPPLPSQSSHIPAGQYPIESTLLNRIRAVKLFAESHDQGRVDDISAGNWTWFELAILQNDATTEPKVTKDGVNLVWTSHPNRIKSSKYGWKAGGTFNSERDLLNFLEAGNVIAVRICARFPGWKIFAVNGYLLFDISDQNVHRRSITYGPIIEKITTIDETFRKINIDMEAGFIPEIPPAATTANLIEKGGNEPPLRVLSFDGGGVRGMSSLYLLKAIMDRAYPGEKPCEVFDMIGGTSAGGLIAIMLGRLRMDVQQCINAYNEFMNDLFDHWRITQGLRITATGAFYDDAPLVNAVKKILQNQGMNEDEPLLEENESILEKNDSLLGEVKARRCKVFVMAVRRDAANRAPMFLRSYENPLEESKIPNIKIWEAARATSAAPYYFKPIQVGGYELVDGGLGANNPLGWLWTEVLGVFGASRETQSFLSIGTGVPANTPVPKVAEWPPKVIKDFASIATNSESTHALFNGLIDAFAPKPLEKKYWRLNVAETDWIEEKGFWVFKWKVEHHEVDNVHDPGELDDLKAIKKFIVVTEKYIADNAALFDECAKALKNVA
;
A
#
# COMPACT_ATOMS: atom_id res chain seq x y z
N MET A 1 -21.72 -53.22 21.19
CA MET A 1 -21.23 -53.03 22.55
C MET A 1 -20.85 -51.56 22.66
N GLN A 2 -21.36 -50.92 23.69
CA GLN A 2 -21.46 -49.47 23.95
C GLN A 2 -20.12 -48.74 23.93
N PHE A 3 -20.07 -47.52 23.36
CA PHE A 3 -19.47 -46.32 23.96
C PHE A 3 -20.06 -45.05 23.32
N ASP A 4 -20.63 -44.19 24.17
CA ASP A 4 -20.93 -42.77 23.96
C ASP A 4 -19.64 -41.94 23.96
N VAL A 5 -19.50 -40.99 23.04
CA VAL A 5 -19.00 -39.61 23.26
C VAL A 5 -19.53 -38.72 22.10
N ASP A 6 -20.08 -37.57 22.47
CA ASP A 6 -20.68 -36.53 21.63
C ASP A 6 -19.81 -35.95 20.49
N ASP A 7 -20.51 -35.50 19.44
CA ASP A 7 -20.13 -34.58 18.36
C ASP A 7 -18.85 -34.84 17.54
N LEU A 8 -19.01 -35.60 16.45
CA LEU A 8 -18.07 -35.66 15.31
C LEU A 8 -18.83 -35.35 14.01
N ILE A 9 -18.73 -34.11 13.53
CA ILE A 9 -19.27 -33.69 12.22
C ILE A 9 -18.34 -34.22 11.12
N HIS A 10 -18.79 -35.22 10.36
CA HIS A 10 -18.12 -35.74 9.17
C HIS A 10 -18.56 -35.01 7.89
N LEU A 11 -17.61 -34.63 7.05
CA LEU A 11 -17.81 -34.14 5.67
C LEU A 11 -17.47 -35.25 4.67
N THR A 12 -18.39 -35.64 3.79
CA THR A 12 -18.19 -36.67 2.74
C THR A 12 -18.15 -36.10 1.30
N GLU A 13 -17.38 -36.77 0.42
CA GLU A 13 -16.93 -36.44 -0.96
C GLU A 13 -17.92 -35.81 -1.98
N SER A 14 -17.41 -35.03 -2.96
CA SER A 14 -18.01 -35.00 -4.32
C SER A 14 -17.03 -34.63 -5.47
N ARG A 15 -17.24 -35.24 -6.66
CA ARG A 15 -16.60 -34.97 -7.97
C ARG A 15 -17.56 -34.18 -8.88
N VAL A 16 -17.08 -33.17 -9.63
CA VAL A 16 -17.89 -32.44 -10.65
C VAL A 16 -17.25 -32.46 -12.06
N LYS A 17 -18.05 -32.81 -13.09
CA LYS A 17 -17.72 -32.81 -14.54
C LYS A 17 -18.44 -31.66 -15.30
N SER A 18 -17.66 -30.94 -16.14
CA SER A 18 -17.92 -30.20 -17.42
C SER A 18 -18.94 -29.03 -17.62
N ARG A 19 -18.41 -27.77 -17.65
CA ARG A 19 -18.45 -26.61 -18.64
C ARG A 19 -19.76 -26.13 -19.37
N PRO A 20 -19.85 -24.85 -19.90
CA PRO A 20 -19.82 -23.46 -19.34
C PRO A 20 -21.01 -22.55 -19.88
N PRO A 21 -21.12 -21.17 -19.78
CA PRO A 21 -20.33 -20.12 -19.10
C PRO A 21 -21.12 -19.07 -18.22
N LEU A 22 -20.42 -18.49 -17.22
CA LEU A 22 -20.42 -17.10 -16.64
C LEU A 22 -20.12 -17.14 -15.11
N PRO A 23 -19.37 -16.17 -14.54
CA PRO A 23 -18.73 -16.33 -13.23
C PRO A 23 -19.61 -15.85 -12.07
N SER A 24 -20.47 -16.72 -11.58
CA SER A 24 -21.00 -16.67 -10.22
C SER A 24 -21.28 -18.12 -9.82
N GLN A 25 -20.54 -18.64 -8.83
CA GLN A 25 -20.87 -19.80 -7.99
C GLN A 25 -19.59 -20.32 -7.32
N SER A 26 -19.40 -19.95 -6.06
CA SER A 26 -18.71 -20.80 -5.09
C SER A 26 -19.52 -22.10 -4.97
N SER A 27 -18.90 -23.25 -5.20
CA SER A 27 -19.52 -24.55 -4.94
C SER A 27 -19.51 -24.82 -3.44
N HIS A 28 -20.67 -24.67 -2.79
CA HIS A 28 -20.88 -24.97 -1.37
C HIS A 28 -21.24 -26.45 -1.17
N ILE A 29 -20.58 -27.12 -0.22
CA ILE A 29 -20.92 -28.47 0.24
C ILE A 29 -21.50 -28.33 1.65
N PRO A 30 -22.73 -28.80 1.94
CA PRO A 30 -23.27 -28.76 3.29
C PRO A 30 -22.61 -29.85 4.16
N ALA A 31 -21.76 -29.44 5.11
CA ALA A 31 -21.54 -30.21 6.34
C ALA A 31 -22.83 -30.16 7.16
N GLY A 32 -23.18 -31.21 7.91
CA GLY A 32 -24.39 -31.24 8.76
C GLY A 32 -24.59 -29.92 9.49
N GLN A 33 -25.66 -29.21 9.16
CA GLN A 33 -25.95 -27.89 9.70
C GLN A 33 -26.76 -28.09 10.98
N TYR A 34 -26.08 -28.06 12.12
CA TYR A 34 -26.73 -28.07 13.42
C TYR A 34 -26.70 -26.64 13.98
N PRO A 35 -27.88 -25.98 14.14
CA PRO A 35 -27.94 -24.67 14.74
C PRO A 35 -27.35 -24.66 16.15
N ILE A 36 -26.57 -23.64 16.50
CA ILE A 36 -25.97 -23.56 17.84
C ILE A 36 -27.05 -23.19 18.86
N GLU A 37 -27.28 -24.07 19.83
CA GLU A 37 -28.19 -23.83 20.95
C GLU A 37 -27.62 -22.76 21.91
N SER A 38 -28.51 -22.01 22.57
CA SER A 38 -28.13 -20.90 23.47
C SER A 38 -27.29 -21.34 24.68
N THR A 39 -27.52 -22.55 25.19
CA THR A 39 -26.78 -23.16 26.30
C THR A 39 -25.35 -23.55 25.91
N LEU A 40 -25.17 -24.09 24.70
CA LEU A 40 -23.86 -24.43 24.14
C LEU A 40 -23.10 -23.16 23.74
N LEU A 41 -23.77 -22.20 23.10
CA LEU A 41 -23.18 -20.96 22.61
C LEU A 41 -22.34 -20.26 23.68
N ASN A 42 -22.91 -20.08 24.87
CA ASN A 42 -22.26 -19.35 25.95
C ASN A 42 -21.05 -20.09 26.54
N ARG A 43 -20.81 -21.35 26.18
CA ARG A 43 -19.72 -22.17 26.71
C ARG A 43 -18.57 -22.36 25.71
N ILE A 44 -18.77 -22.05 24.43
CA ILE A 44 -17.71 -22.17 23.40
C ILE A 44 -16.61 -21.15 23.67
N ARG A 45 -15.40 -21.64 24.00
CA ARG A 45 -14.16 -20.87 24.19
C ARG A 45 -13.40 -20.66 22.89
N ALA A 46 -13.34 -21.68 22.05
CA ALA A 46 -12.58 -21.63 20.82
C ALA A 46 -13.13 -22.55 19.74
N VAL A 47 -12.89 -22.18 18.48
CA VAL A 47 -13.18 -23.00 17.29
C VAL A 47 -11.96 -23.08 16.39
N LYS A 48 -11.69 -24.27 15.85
CA LYS A 48 -10.59 -24.47 14.88
C LYS A 48 -11.00 -25.45 13.78
N LEU A 49 -10.74 -25.07 12.54
CA LEU A 49 -10.95 -25.95 11.38
C LEU A 49 -9.69 -26.73 11.05
N PHE A 50 -9.87 -28.04 10.87
CA PHE A 50 -8.91 -28.94 10.27
C PHE A 50 -9.50 -29.49 8.96
N ALA A 51 -8.70 -29.50 7.90
CA ALA A 51 -9.09 -30.08 6.62
C ALA A 51 -7.93 -30.89 6.02
N GLU A 52 -8.22 -32.10 5.56
CA GLU A 52 -7.34 -32.88 4.72
C GLU A 52 -7.63 -32.55 3.26
N SER A 53 -6.74 -31.77 2.68
CA SER A 53 -6.99 -31.15 1.39
C SER A 53 -5.71 -30.88 0.60
N HIS A 54 -5.89 -30.62 -0.68
CA HIS A 54 -4.85 -30.16 -1.58
C HIS A 54 -5.43 -29.30 -2.70
N ASP A 55 -4.55 -28.51 -3.33
CA ASP A 55 -4.93 -27.73 -4.50
C ASP A 55 -4.96 -28.61 -5.76
N GLN A 56 -5.08 -28.04 -6.95
CA GLN A 56 -5.16 -28.84 -8.17
C GLN A 56 -3.84 -29.52 -8.60
N GLY A 57 -2.76 -29.39 -7.83
CA GLY A 57 -1.46 -30.02 -8.09
C GLY A 57 -0.62 -29.32 -9.17
N ARG A 58 -1.12 -28.22 -9.75
CA ARG A 58 -0.40 -27.40 -10.72
C ARG A 58 -0.75 -25.93 -10.55
N VAL A 59 0.26 -25.09 -10.69
CA VAL A 59 0.16 -23.63 -10.66
C VAL A 59 1.05 -23.10 -11.77
N ASP A 60 0.55 -22.13 -12.53
CA ASP A 60 1.26 -21.54 -13.67
C ASP A 60 2.44 -20.68 -13.21
N ASP A 61 2.27 -19.95 -12.09
CA ASP A 61 3.33 -19.21 -11.41
C ASP A 61 3.26 -19.42 -9.89
N ILE A 62 4.28 -20.05 -9.32
CA ILE A 62 4.34 -20.32 -7.87
C ILE A 62 4.60 -19.03 -7.08
N SER A 63 5.30 -18.05 -7.67
CA SER A 63 5.58 -16.77 -7.01
C SER A 63 4.35 -15.86 -6.93
N ALA A 64 3.29 -16.19 -7.67
CA ALA A 64 2.00 -15.52 -7.54
C ALA A 64 1.28 -15.87 -6.23
N GLY A 65 1.74 -16.87 -5.47
CA GLY A 65 1.16 -17.22 -4.18
C GLY A 65 0.01 -18.24 -4.27
N ASN A 66 -0.75 -18.37 -3.17
CA ASN A 66 -1.74 -19.44 -3.01
C ASN A 66 -3.17 -18.97 -3.27
N TRP A 67 -3.84 -19.64 -4.21
CA TRP A 67 -5.17 -19.24 -4.70
C TRP A 67 -6.31 -20.17 -4.31
N THR A 68 -6.07 -21.00 -3.28
CA THR A 68 -7.06 -21.96 -2.77
C THR A 68 -7.02 -22.00 -1.25
N TRP A 69 -8.15 -21.78 -0.59
CA TRP A 69 -8.23 -21.67 0.87
C TRP A 69 -9.57 -22.17 1.42
N PHE A 70 -9.64 -22.22 2.75
CA PHE A 70 -10.85 -22.50 3.51
C PHE A 70 -11.24 -21.27 4.33
N GLU A 71 -12.54 -21.01 4.42
CA GLU A 71 -13.11 -19.96 5.25
C GLU A 71 -14.10 -20.53 6.28
N LEU A 72 -14.26 -19.81 7.39
CA LEU A 72 -15.38 -19.95 8.30
C LEU A 72 -16.32 -18.77 8.10
N ALA A 73 -17.61 -19.05 7.91
CA ALA A 73 -18.66 -18.05 7.76
C ALA A 73 -19.75 -18.28 8.80
N ILE A 74 -20.32 -17.20 9.33
CA ILE A 74 -21.54 -17.28 10.14
C ILE A 74 -22.72 -17.19 9.17
N LEU A 75 -23.63 -18.16 9.22
CA LEU A 75 -24.90 -18.14 8.50
C LEU A 75 -26.03 -17.80 9.45
N GLN A 76 -27.11 -17.22 8.93
CA GLN A 76 -28.26 -16.83 9.74
C GLN A 76 -28.93 -18.06 10.39
N ASN A 77 -29.06 -19.15 9.63
CA ASN A 77 -29.62 -20.43 10.04
C ASN A 77 -29.24 -21.53 9.03
N ASP A 78 -29.74 -22.75 9.28
CA ASP A 78 -29.56 -23.96 8.48
C ASP A 78 -30.34 -23.99 7.14
N ALA A 79 -31.11 -22.94 6.83
CA ALA A 79 -31.74 -22.78 5.51
C ALA A 79 -30.94 -21.86 4.60
N THR A 80 -29.94 -21.14 5.13
CA THR A 80 -29.14 -20.17 4.37
C THR A 80 -27.84 -20.76 3.87
N THR A 81 -27.35 -20.25 2.73
CA THR A 81 -26.03 -20.62 2.17
C THR A 81 -25.08 -19.43 2.07
N GLU A 82 -25.62 -18.21 2.13
CA GLU A 82 -24.86 -16.97 2.08
C GLU A 82 -24.45 -16.52 3.48
N PRO A 83 -23.24 -15.94 3.64
CA PRO A 83 -22.81 -15.37 4.91
C PRO A 83 -23.80 -14.35 5.46
N LYS A 84 -23.99 -14.37 6.79
CA LYS A 84 -24.69 -13.34 7.53
C LYS A 84 -23.96 -12.01 7.33
N VAL A 85 -24.73 -11.00 6.95
CA VAL A 85 -24.25 -9.63 6.77
C VAL A 85 -24.70 -8.81 7.98
N THR A 86 -23.79 -8.03 8.56
CA THR A 86 -24.15 -7.09 9.63
C THR A 86 -25.06 -5.98 9.10
N LYS A 87 -25.68 -5.21 9.99
CA LYS A 87 -26.48 -4.02 9.60
C LYS A 87 -25.66 -2.99 8.81
N ASP A 88 -24.34 -2.98 9.04
CA ASP A 88 -23.38 -2.07 8.41
C ASP A 88 -22.76 -2.65 7.13
N GLY A 89 -23.32 -3.75 6.58
CA GLY A 89 -22.87 -4.32 5.31
C GLY A 89 -21.63 -5.20 5.39
N VAL A 90 -21.22 -5.66 6.59
CA VAL A 90 -20.03 -6.52 6.75
C VAL A 90 -20.38 -7.99 6.62
N ASN A 91 -19.69 -8.70 5.73
CA ASN A 91 -19.80 -10.15 5.61
C ASN A 91 -19.05 -10.83 6.77
N LEU A 92 -19.76 -11.64 7.58
CA LEU A 92 -19.18 -12.38 8.70
C LEU A 92 -18.45 -13.64 8.22
N VAL A 93 -17.31 -13.42 7.58
CA VAL A 93 -16.44 -14.43 6.97
C VAL A 93 -15.00 -14.21 7.41
N TRP A 94 -14.33 -15.29 7.80
CA TRP A 94 -12.94 -15.34 8.21
C TRP A 94 -12.16 -16.40 7.46
N THR A 95 -10.93 -16.09 7.06
CA THR A 95 -10.05 -17.09 6.44
C THR A 95 -9.54 -18.04 7.53
N SER A 96 -9.69 -19.34 7.32
CA SER A 96 -9.11 -20.35 8.20
C SER A 96 -7.65 -20.62 7.81
N HIS A 97 -7.43 -21.17 6.61
CA HIS A 97 -6.10 -21.49 6.11
C HIS A 97 -6.08 -21.68 4.59
N PRO A 98 -4.94 -21.41 3.94
CA PRO A 98 -4.72 -21.79 2.55
C PRO A 98 -4.39 -23.30 2.41
N ASN A 99 -4.62 -23.85 1.23
CA ASN A 99 -4.18 -25.20 0.86
C ASN A 99 -2.65 -25.30 0.76
N ARG A 100 -2.12 -26.49 0.50
CA ARG A 100 -0.72 -26.60 0.03
C ARG A 100 -0.66 -26.22 -1.45
N ILE A 101 0.14 -25.22 -1.78
CA ILE A 101 0.37 -24.82 -3.17
C ILE A 101 1.08 -25.93 -3.96
N LYS A 102 0.70 -26.12 -5.22
CA LYS A 102 1.24 -27.11 -6.16
C LYS A 102 1.31 -28.52 -5.56
N SER A 103 0.25 -28.92 -4.86
CA SER A 103 0.17 -30.23 -4.22
C SER A 103 -1.00 -31.03 -4.79
N SER A 104 -0.69 -32.20 -5.34
CA SER A 104 -1.71 -33.22 -5.67
C SER A 104 -1.86 -34.27 -4.57
N LYS A 105 -1.22 -34.05 -3.41
CA LYS A 105 -1.21 -34.99 -2.28
C LYS A 105 -2.08 -34.45 -1.16
N TYR A 106 -3.05 -35.24 -0.73
CA TYR A 106 -3.82 -34.99 0.49
C TYR A 106 -2.88 -34.82 1.67
N GLY A 107 -3.15 -33.78 2.46
CA GLY A 107 -2.45 -33.55 3.69
C GLY A 107 -3.28 -32.70 4.63
N TRP A 108 -3.23 -33.05 5.91
CA TRP A 108 -3.88 -32.27 6.95
C TRP A 108 -3.27 -30.86 7.04
N LYS A 109 -4.17 -29.89 7.13
CA LYS A 109 -3.92 -28.49 7.41
C LYS A 109 -4.94 -27.99 8.43
N ALA A 110 -4.54 -26.97 9.17
CA ALA A 110 -5.39 -26.31 10.14
C ALA A 110 -5.08 -24.82 10.13
N GLY A 111 -6.11 -24.01 10.34
CA GLY A 111 -6.00 -22.57 10.47
C GLY A 111 -5.56 -22.10 11.84
N GLY A 112 -5.63 -20.78 12.03
CA GLY A 112 -5.59 -20.18 13.36
C GLY A 112 -6.79 -20.64 14.21
N THR A 113 -6.64 -20.55 15.53
CA THR A 113 -7.73 -20.82 16.47
C THR A 113 -8.58 -19.56 16.65
N PHE A 114 -9.89 -19.65 16.48
CA PHE A 114 -10.85 -18.57 16.76
C PHE A 114 -11.26 -18.64 18.23
N ASN A 115 -10.54 -17.94 19.11
CA ASN A 115 -10.78 -17.88 20.55
C ASN A 115 -11.24 -16.46 20.97
N SER A 116 -11.13 -16.11 22.24
CA SER A 116 -11.50 -14.79 22.79
C SER A 116 -10.74 -13.60 22.20
N GLU A 117 -9.59 -13.82 21.56
CA GLU A 117 -8.83 -12.76 20.87
C GLU A 117 -9.36 -12.47 19.47
N ARG A 118 -10.27 -13.32 18.99
CA ARG A 118 -10.88 -13.27 17.66
C ARG A 118 -12.37 -12.91 17.73
N ASP A 119 -12.87 -12.31 16.66
CA ASP A 119 -14.19 -11.72 16.57
C ASP A 119 -15.30 -12.70 16.21
N LEU A 120 -14.96 -13.81 15.55
CA LEU A 120 -15.93 -14.80 15.06
C LEU A 120 -16.93 -15.21 16.14
N LEU A 121 -16.44 -15.58 17.33
CA LEU A 121 -17.32 -16.03 18.41
C LEU A 121 -18.18 -14.89 18.99
N ASN A 122 -17.74 -13.64 18.91
CA ASN A 122 -18.47 -12.50 19.44
C ASN A 122 -19.72 -12.16 18.60
N PHE A 123 -19.75 -12.55 17.33
CA PHE A 123 -20.91 -12.35 16.43
C PHE A 123 -21.89 -13.52 16.37
N LEU A 124 -21.57 -14.66 16.99
CA LEU A 124 -22.46 -15.81 16.99
C LEU A 124 -23.66 -15.57 17.92
N GLU A 125 -24.85 -15.77 17.37
CA GLU A 125 -26.12 -15.78 18.08
C GLU A 125 -26.73 -17.18 18.08
N ALA A 126 -27.66 -17.44 19.00
CA ALA A 126 -28.38 -18.71 19.03
C ALA A 126 -29.16 -18.92 17.71
N GLY A 127 -29.08 -20.12 17.15
CA GLY A 127 -29.68 -20.46 15.85
C GLY A 127 -28.77 -20.16 14.65
N ASN A 128 -27.64 -19.48 14.82
CA ASN A 128 -26.65 -19.34 13.74
C ASN A 128 -25.94 -20.67 13.47
N VAL A 129 -25.36 -20.78 12.27
CA VAL A 129 -24.56 -21.93 11.83
C VAL A 129 -23.15 -21.45 11.47
N ILE A 130 -22.12 -22.17 11.90
CA ILE A 130 -20.74 -21.96 11.42
C ILE A 130 -20.56 -22.83 10.18
N ALA A 131 -20.48 -22.19 9.01
CA ALA A 131 -20.23 -22.85 7.75
C ALA A 131 -18.74 -22.87 7.39
N VAL A 132 -18.30 -23.98 6.80
CA VAL A 132 -16.98 -24.10 6.18
C VAL A 132 -17.14 -23.87 4.68
N ARG A 133 -16.44 -22.88 4.13
CA ARG A 133 -16.42 -22.61 2.68
C ARG A 133 -15.09 -23.05 2.10
N ILE A 134 -15.15 -23.62 0.89
CA ILE A 134 -13.99 -24.06 0.12
C ILE A 134 -13.84 -23.08 -1.03
N CYS A 135 -12.76 -22.30 -1.04
CA CYS A 135 -12.65 -21.11 -1.86
C CYS A 135 -11.47 -21.20 -2.81
N ALA A 136 -11.72 -21.02 -4.10
CA ALA A 136 -10.68 -20.89 -5.13
C ALA A 136 -10.83 -19.54 -5.83
N ARG A 137 -9.71 -18.83 -6.05
CA ARG A 137 -9.74 -17.47 -6.59
C ARG A 137 -10.25 -17.40 -8.02
N PHE A 138 -9.89 -18.38 -8.86
CA PHE A 138 -10.09 -18.31 -10.30
C PHE A 138 -11.07 -19.38 -10.82
N PRO A 139 -11.90 -19.04 -11.82
CA PRO A 139 -12.71 -20.03 -12.51
C PRO A 139 -11.86 -21.17 -13.06
N GLY A 140 -12.28 -22.41 -12.78
CA GLY A 140 -11.58 -23.62 -13.22
C GLY A 140 -10.48 -24.11 -12.29
N TRP A 141 -10.12 -23.34 -11.25
CA TRP A 141 -9.31 -23.86 -10.16
C TRP A 141 -10.10 -24.85 -9.32
N LYS A 142 -9.41 -25.88 -8.85
CA LYS A 142 -10.03 -26.97 -8.09
C LYS A 142 -9.34 -27.17 -6.76
N ILE A 143 -10.15 -27.42 -5.74
CA ILE A 143 -9.71 -27.87 -4.43
C ILE A 143 -10.25 -29.28 -4.24
N PHE A 144 -9.41 -30.14 -3.70
CA PHE A 144 -9.76 -31.50 -3.38
C PHE A 144 -9.65 -31.65 -1.86
N ALA A 145 -10.78 -31.89 -1.20
CA ALA A 145 -10.86 -32.15 0.23
C ALA A 145 -11.55 -33.48 0.46
N VAL A 146 -11.02 -34.30 1.36
CA VAL A 146 -11.56 -35.64 1.68
C VAL A 146 -12.11 -35.75 3.09
N ASN A 147 -11.48 -35.06 4.05
CA ASN A 147 -11.89 -35.05 5.44
C ASN A 147 -11.82 -33.62 5.99
N GLY A 148 -12.67 -33.30 6.94
CA GLY A 148 -12.59 -32.05 7.70
C GLY A 148 -13.43 -32.10 8.95
N TYR A 149 -12.98 -31.41 9.99
CA TYR A 149 -13.70 -31.28 11.25
C TYR A 149 -13.48 -29.90 11.88
N LEU A 150 -14.53 -29.41 12.54
CA LEU A 150 -14.46 -28.25 13.43
C LEU A 150 -14.24 -28.76 14.85
N LEU A 151 -13.12 -28.35 15.45
CA LEU A 151 -12.83 -28.60 16.85
C LEU A 151 -13.38 -27.45 17.69
N PHE A 152 -14.26 -27.75 18.64
CA PHE A 152 -14.79 -26.81 19.62
C PHE A 152 -14.13 -27.06 20.98
N ASP A 153 -13.58 -26.01 21.59
CA ASP A 153 -13.26 -26.00 23.02
C ASP A 153 -14.48 -25.47 23.77
N ILE A 154 -15.06 -26.31 24.62
CA ILE A 154 -16.25 -26.01 25.41
C ILE A 154 -15.83 -25.90 26.88
N SER A 155 -16.23 -24.81 27.53
CA SER A 155 -16.04 -24.55 28.95
C SER A 155 -17.15 -25.16 29.79
N ASP A 156 -16.86 -25.54 31.03
CA ASP A 156 -17.88 -25.91 32.02
C ASP A 156 -18.65 -24.70 32.54
N GLN A 157 -18.10 -23.50 32.35
CA GLN A 157 -18.68 -22.22 32.74
C GLN A 157 -19.01 -21.36 31.53
N ASN A 158 -19.93 -20.42 31.70
CA ASN A 158 -20.19 -19.41 30.67
C ASN A 158 -18.94 -18.55 30.41
N VAL A 159 -18.63 -18.36 29.13
CA VAL A 159 -17.57 -17.51 28.62
C VAL A 159 -18.16 -16.13 28.39
N HIS A 160 -17.53 -15.11 28.98
CA HIS A 160 -17.92 -13.74 28.70
C HIS A 160 -17.41 -13.32 27.32
N ARG A 161 -18.31 -12.88 26.44
CA ARG A 161 -17.99 -12.35 25.11
C ARG A 161 -18.07 -10.83 25.11
N ARG A 162 -17.10 -10.19 24.46
CA ARG A 162 -17.14 -8.74 24.23
C ARG A 162 -18.20 -8.42 23.17
N SER A 163 -18.97 -7.36 23.41
CA SER A 163 -19.82 -6.79 22.37
C SER A 163 -18.94 -6.03 21.39
N ILE A 164 -18.99 -6.38 20.11
CA ILE A 164 -18.24 -5.71 19.04
C ILE A 164 -19.20 -5.24 17.96
N THR A 165 -18.89 -4.09 17.37
CA THR A 165 -19.59 -3.56 16.20
C THR A 165 -18.56 -3.06 15.20
N TYR A 166 -18.82 -3.29 13.92
CA TYR A 166 -17.98 -2.78 12.84
C TYR A 166 -18.50 -1.47 12.26
N GLY A 167 -19.69 -1.01 12.64
CA GLY A 167 -20.31 0.22 12.12
C GLY A 167 -19.40 1.44 12.11
N PRO A 168 -18.76 1.82 13.25
CA PRO A 168 -17.86 2.98 13.28
C PRO A 168 -16.65 2.85 12.34
N ILE A 169 -16.15 1.64 12.14
CA ILE A 169 -15.01 1.37 11.24
C ILE A 169 -15.48 1.51 9.78
N ILE A 170 -16.64 0.95 9.43
CA ILE A 170 -17.21 1.04 8.08
C ILE A 170 -17.59 2.47 7.72
N GLU A 171 -18.20 3.23 8.63
CA GLU A 171 -18.55 4.63 8.42
C GLU A 171 -17.30 5.46 8.08
N LYS A 172 -16.20 5.24 8.82
CA LYS A 172 -14.91 5.87 8.56
C LYS A 172 -14.36 5.51 7.18
N ILE A 173 -14.34 4.23 6.81
CA ILE A 173 -13.82 3.77 5.51
C ILE A 173 -14.65 4.36 4.36
N THR A 174 -15.98 4.29 4.49
CA THR A 174 -16.93 4.71 3.46
C THR A 174 -16.86 6.22 3.23
N THR A 175 -16.77 7.01 4.30
CA THR A 175 -16.67 8.47 4.19
C THR A 175 -15.35 8.88 3.52
N ILE A 176 -14.26 8.17 3.82
CA ILE A 176 -12.97 8.40 3.17
C ILE A 176 -13.02 8.03 1.67
N ASP A 177 -13.59 6.87 1.34
CA ASP A 177 -13.76 6.41 -0.04
C ASP A 177 -14.60 7.37 -0.87
N GLU A 178 -15.79 7.76 -0.36
CA GLU A 178 -16.69 8.70 -1.01
C GLU A 178 -16.02 10.05 -1.26
N THR A 179 -15.22 10.51 -0.30
CA THR A 179 -14.50 11.78 -0.43
C THR A 179 -13.42 11.68 -1.51
N PHE A 180 -12.58 10.65 -1.49
CA PHE A 180 -11.59 10.42 -2.55
C PHE A 180 -12.23 10.25 -3.92
N ARG A 181 -13.35 9.53 -3.99
CA ARG A 181 -14.10 9.31 -5.23
C ARG A 181 -14.61 10.61 -5.82
N LYS A 182 -15.28 11.43 -5.00
CA LYS A 182 -15.82 12.74 -5.43
C LYS A 182 -14.71 13.64 -5.97
N ILE A 183 -13.59 13.68 -5.27
CA ILE A 183 -12.41 14.46 -5.66
C ILE A 183 -11.81 13.96 -6.98
N ASN A 184 -11.61 12.65 -7.13
CA ASN A 184 -11.01 12.08 -8.35
C ASN A 184 -11.89 12.33 -9.58
N ILE A 185 -13.22 12.37 -9.40
CA ILE A 185 -14.17 12.80 -10.42
C ILE A 185 -13.96 14.28 -10.76
N ASP A 186 -13.87 15.15 -9.76
CA ASP A 186 -13.70 16.60 -9.93
C ASP A 186 -12.34 16.98 -10.56
N MET A 187 -11.31 16.14 -10.40
CA MET A 187 -9.98 16.31 -10.98
C MET A 187 -9.83 15.71 -12.39
N GLU A 188 -10.92 15.22 -13.01
CA GLU A 188 -10.89 14.49 -14.30
C GLU A 188 -9.86 13.35 -14.33
N ALA A 189 -9.60 12.70 -13.18
CA ALA A 189 -8.68 11.58 -13.14
C ALA A 189 -9.26 10.45 -14.00
N GLY A 190 -8.51 10.00 -15.02
CA GLY A 190 -8.94 8.93 -15.93
C GLY A 190 -9.14 7.57 -15.24
N PHE A 191 -8.77 7.46 -13.97
CA PHE A 191 -8.94 6.29 -13.13
C PHE A 191 -9.31 6.70 -11.71
N ILE A 192 -10.35 6.06 -11.17
CA ILE A 192 -10.83 6.25 -9.80
C ILE A 192 -10.63 4.92 -9.07
N PRO A 193 -9.77 4.85 -8.04
CA PRO A 193 -9.63 3.64 -7.23
C PRO A 193 -10.95 3.33 -6.51
N GLU A 194 -11.38 2.08 -6.51
CA GLU A 194 -12.52 1.58 -5.74
C GLU A 194 -12.02 0.69 -4.60
N ILE A 195 -12.61 0.83 -3.41
CA ILE A 195 -12.37 -0.13 -2.34
C ILE A 195 -12.95 -1.50 -2.75
N PRO A 196 -12.14 -2.58 -2.75
CA PRO A 196 -12.63 -3.90 -3.13
C PRO A 196 -13.77 -4.35 -2.20
N PRO A 197 -14.81 -5.05 -2.68
CA PRO A 197 -15.86 -5.60 -1.82
C PRO A 197 -15.33 -6.52 -0.71
N ALA A 198 -14.15 -7.12 -0.91
CA ALA A 198 -13.48 -7.91 0.10
C ALA A 198 -13.11 -7.09 1.36
N ALA A 199 -12.86 -5.77 1.22
CA ALA A 199 -12.55 -4.85 2.32
C ALA A 199 -13.66 -4.78 3.41
N THR A 200 -14.89 -5.16 3.06
CA THR A 200 -16.03 -5.25 3.99
C THR A 200 -16.25 -6.67 4.52
N THR A 201 -15.19 -7.49 4.61
CA THR A 201 -15.23 -8.79 5.30
C THR A 201 -14.72 -8.66 6.72
N ALA A 202 -15.32 -9.42 7.64
CA ALA A 202 -14.89 -9.46 9.03
C ALA A 202 -13.42 -9.89 9.18
N ASN A 203 -12.92 -10.76 8.31
CA ASN A 203 -11.50 -11.14 8.27
C ASN A 203 -10.54 -9.95 8.19
N LEU A 204 -10.80 -9.00 7.30
CA LEU A 204 -9.91 -7.85 7.09
C LEU A 204 -10.10 -6.77 8.14
N ILE A 205 -11.33 -6.59 8.62
CA ILE A 205 -11.61 -5.67 9.71
C ILE A 205 -11.05 -6.21 11.03
N GLU A 206 -11.01 -7.51 11.25
CA GLU A 206 -10.40 -8.07 12.45
C GLU A 206 -8.86 -7.98 12.39
N LYS A 207 -8.25 -8.26 11.22
CA LYS A 207 -6.78 -8.30 11.05
C LYS A 207 -6.09 -7.03 11.56
N GLY A 208 -6.73 -5.87 11.48
CA GLY A 208 -6.12 -4.61 11.92
C GLY A 208 -6.30 -4.24 13.40
N GLY A 209 -7.21 -4.88 14.15
CA GLY A 209 -7.70 -4.34 15.43
C GLY A 209 -6.80 -4.53 16.65
N ASN A 210 -5.87 -5.50 16.62
CA ASN A 210 -5.07 -5.88 17.80
C ASN A 210 -3.56 -5.56 17.66
N GLU A 211 -3.14 -4.89 16.60
CA GLU A 211 -1.72 -4.65 16.33
C GLU A 211 -1.31 -3.17 16.59
N PRO A 212 -0.01 -2.85 16.82
CA PRO A 212 0.45 -1.49 17.14
C PRO A 212 0.30 -0.54 15.95
N PRO A 213 -0.22 0.70 16.09
CA PRO A 213 -0.50 1.61 14.98
C PRO A 213 0.60 1.70 13.91
N LEU A 214 0.20 1.88 12.65
CA LEU A 214 1.12 1.94 11.51
C LEU A 214 1.82 3.30 11.41
N ARG A 215 3.06 3.28 10.94
CA ARG A 215 3.81 4.45 10.48
C ARG A 215 4.05 4.29 8.99
N VAL A 216 3.56 5.22 8.19
CA VAL A 216 3.64 5.12 6.72
C VAL A 216 4.25 6.38 6.11
N LEU A 217 5.01 6.17 5.04
CA LEU A 217 5.80 7.22 4.38
C LEU A 217 5.52 7.23 2.88
N SER A 218 5.36 8.42 2.31
CA SER A 218 5.22 8.65 0.86
C SER A 218 6.25 9.66 0.36
N PHE A 219 6.81 9.38 -0.81
CA PHE A 219 7.71 10.29 -1.54
C PHE A 219 7.13 10.67 -2.91
N ASP A 220 7.03 11.97 -3.16
CA ASP A 220 6.61 12.50 -4.45
C ASP A 220 7.65 12.25 -5.55
N GLY A 221 7.20 12.27 -6.80
CA GLY A 221 8.07 12.37 -7.96
C GLY A 221 8.57 13.81 -8.20
N GLY A 222 9.82 13.93 -8.66
CA GLY A 222 10.43 15.23 -8.92
C GLY A 222 11.88 15.22 -9.40
N GLY A 223 12.35 14.13 -10.02
CA GLY A 223 13.68 14.02 -10.60
C GLY A 223 14.81 14.38 -9.62
N VAL A 224 15.70 15.29 -10.03
CA VAL A 224 16.84 15.72 -9.21
C VAL A 224 16.52 16.22 -7.81
N ARG A 225 15.31 16.74 -7.63
CA ARG A 225 14.86 17.33 -6.38
C ARG A 225 14.55 16.29 -5.29
N GLY A 226 14.59 14.99 -5.61
CA GLY A 226 14.55 13.91 -4.62
C GLY A 226 15.62 14.01 -3.53
N MET A 227 16.74 14.69 -3.81
CA MET A 227 17.74 15.02 -2.80
C MET A 227 17.17 15.84 -1.63
N SER A 228 16.27 16.79 -1.90
CA SER A 228 15.61 17.56 -0.85
C SER A 228 14.79 16.65 0.05
N SER A 229 14.04 15.70 -0.54
CA SER A 229 13.22 14.74 0.20
C SER A 229 14.05 13.88 1.16
N LEU A 230 15.26 13.49 0.77
CA LEU A 230 16.19 12.75 1.64
C LEU A 230 16.69 13.60 2.81
N TYR A 231 16.97 14.88 2.61
CA TYR A 231 17.38 15.80 3.68
C TYR A 231 16.24 16.08 4.66
N LEU A 232 15.01 16.25 4.15
CA LEU A 232 13.81 16.38 4.97
C LEU A 232 13.61 15.12 5.83
N LEU A 233 13.70 13.93 5.23
CA LEU A 233 13.59 12.68 5.97
C LEU A 233 14.72 12.54 6.99
N LYS A 234 15.97 12.87 6.63
CA LYS A 234 17.12 12.82 7.54
C LYS A 234 16.88 13.68 8.78
N ALA A 235 16.38 14.90 8.60
CA ALA A 235 16.05 15.80 9.70
C ALA A 235 15.00 15.19 10.65
N ILE A 236 14.00 14.47 10.13
CA ILE A 236 13.00 13.78 10.95
C ILE A 236 13.61 12.55 11.64
N MET A 237 14.30 11.68 10.90
CA MET A 237 14.89 10.45 11.44
C MET A 237 15.95 10.74 12.52
N ASP A 238 16.83 11.72 12.31
CA ASP A 238 17.84 12.12 13.30
C ASP A 238 17.21 12.64 14.61
N ARG A 239 16.00 13.20 14.56
CA ARG A 239 15.24 13.64 15.74
C ARG A 239 14.43 12.51 16.37
N ALA A 240 13.81 11.69 15.53
CA ALA A 240 12.82 10.68 15.91
C ALA A 240 13.46 9.34 16.31
N TYR A 241 14.39 8.85 15.50
CA TYR A 241 15.00 7.54 15.63
C TYR A 241 16.47 7.60 15.17
N PRO A 242 17.36 8.28 15.93
CA PRO A 242 18.75 8.45 15.54
C PRO A 242 19.44 7.09 15.38
N GLY A 243 20.02 6.84 14.21
CA GLY A 243 20.74 5.60 13.90
C GLY A 243 19.88 4.43 13.42
N GLU A 244 18.56 4.55 13.47
CA GLU A 244 17.65 3.54 12.91
C GLU A 244 17.46 3.75 11.41
N LYS A 245 17.17 2.66 10.69
CA LYS A 245 16.86 2.71 9.27
C LYS A 245 15.38 3.02 9.05
N PRO A 246 15.00 3.72 7.97
CA PRO A 246 13.59 3.94 7.68
C PRO A 246 12.78 2.65 7.56
N CYS A 247 13.35 1.54 7.08
CA CYS A 247 12.66 0.25 7.02
C CYS A 247 12.37 -0.38 8.40
N GLU A 248 13.02 0.07 9.47
CA GLU A 248 12.78 -0.38 10.85
C GLU A 248 11.71 0.49 11.53
N VAL A 249 11.51 1.71 11.03
CA VAL A 249 10.54 2.68 11.54
C VAL A 249 9.21 2.62 10.78
N PHE A 250 9.23 2.58 9.45
CA PHE A 250 8.02 2.64 8.65
C PHE A 250 7.52 1.25 8.27
N ASP A 251 6.23 0.99 8.50
CA ASP A 251 5.56 -0.25 8.09
C ASP A 251 5.37 -0.32 6.58
N MET A 252 5.19 0.83 5.93
CA MET A 252 5.04 0.92 4.47
C MET A 252 5.66 2.22 3.93
N ILE A 253 6.40 2.11 2.81
CA ILE A 253 6.97 3.24 2.07
C ILE A 253 6.47 3.18 0.62
N GLY A 254 5.80 4.24 0.17
CA GLY A 254 5.36 4.44 -1.21
C GLY A 254 6.15 5.52 -1.92
N GLY A 255 6.38 5.38 -3.22
CA GLY A 255 7.10 6.40 -3.98
C GLY A 255 6.74 6.46 -5.46
N THR A 256 6.89 7.64 -6.06
CA THR A 256 6.73 7.86 -7.50
C THR A 256 8.00 8.48 -8.09
N SER A 257 8.43 8.05 -9.27
CA SER A 257 9.62 8.58 -9.96
C SER A 257 10.87 8.53 -9.08
N ALA A 258 11.60 9.65 -8.95
CA ALA A 258 12.70 9.81 -7.99
C ALA A 258 12.33 9.35 -6.56
N GLY A 259 11.11 9.66 -6.09
CA GLY A 259 10.59 9.18 -4.82
C GLY A 259 10.42 7.66 -4.77
N GLY A 260 10.13 7.02 -5.90
CA GLY A 260 10.09 5.56 -6.04
C GLY A 260 11.47 4.91 -5.91
N LEU A 261 12.50 5.50 -6.52
CA LEU A 261 13.89 5.08 -6.33
C LEU A 261 14.32 5.21 -4.86
N ILE A 262 13.98 6.33 -4.22
CA ILE A 262 14.23 6.56 -2.79
C ILE A 262 13.51 5.52 -1.93
N ALA A 263 12.23 5.23 -2.21
CA ALA A 263 11.45 4.22 -1.51
C ALA A 263 12.09 2.82 -1.60
N ILE A 264 12.56 2.43 -2.79
CA ILE A 264 13.29 1.18 -3.00
C ILE A 264 14.57 1.15 -2.16
N MET A 265 15.40 2.19 -2.23
CA MET A 265 16.68 2.23 -1.51
C MET A 265 16.50 2.17 0.02
N LEU A 266 15.56 2.96 0.56
CA LEU A 266 15.34 3.04 2.01
C LEU A 266 14.60 1.81 2.56
N GLY A 267 13.59 1.34 1.85
CA GLY A 267 12.73 0.25 2.32
C GLY A 267 13.22 -1.13 1.90
N ARG A 268 13.40 -1.36 0.59
CA ARG A 268 13.70 -2.68 0.02
C ARG A 268 15.19 -3.04 0.09
N LEU A 269 16.07 -2.07 -0.12
CA LEU A 269 17.52 -2.23 0.02
C LEU A 269 18.01 -1.95 1.46
N ARG A 270 17.11 -1.50 2.34
CA ARG A 270 17.36 -1.27 3.77
C ARG A 270 18.57 -0.37 4.04
N MET A 271 18.73 0.67 3.23
CA MET A 271 19.72 1.71 3.46
C MET A 271 19.28 2.63 4.59
N ASP A 272 20.23 3.08 5.42
CA ASP A 272 19.99 4.25 6.24
C ASP A 272 19.88 5.52 5.34
N VAL A 273 19.40 6.62 5.92
CA VAL A 273 19.16 7.84 5.14
C VAL A 273 20.46 8.41 4.55
N GLN A 274 21.59 8.29 5.25
CA GLN A 274 22.87 8.83 4.78
C GLN A 274 23.45 7.97 3.64
N GLN A 275 23.35 6.66 3.75
CA GLN A 275 23.68 5.71 2.68
C GLN A 275 22.87 6.01 1.42
N CYS A 276 21.57 6.26 1.58
CA CYS A 276 20.69 6.61 0.48
C CYS A 276 21.05 7.97 -0.15
N ILE A 277 21.38 8.99 0.65
CA ILE A 277 21.90 10.27 0.16
C ILE A 277 23.17 10.07 -0.70
N ASN A 278 24.11 9.26 -0.21
CA ASN A 278 25.36 9.01 -0.93
C ASN A 278 25.11 8.25 -2.23
N ALA A 279 24.30 7.18 -2.18
CA ALA A 279 23.94 6.38 -3.34
C ALA A 279 23.15 7.19 -4.38
N TYR A 280 22.21 8.02 -3.94
CA TYR A 280 21.44 8.89 -4.84
C TYR A 280 22.36 9.94 -5.49
N ASN A 281 23.25 10.58 -4.74
CA ASN A 281 24.22 11.51 -5.32
C ASN A 281 25.12 10.85 -6.37
N GLU A 282 25.62 9.65 -6.09
CA GLU A 282 26.44 8.89 -7.06
C GLU A 282 25.64 8.52 -8.31
N PHE A 283 24.43 7.97 -8.11
CA PHE A 283 23.50 7.65 -9.19
C PHE A 283 23.23 8.85 -10.10
N MET A 284 23.02 10.03 -9.51
CA MET A 284 22.75 11.25 -10.26
C MET A 284 23.98 11.72 -11.05
N ASN A 285 25.17 11.69 -10.44
CA ASN A 285 26.40 12.03 -11.17
C ASN A 285 26.62 11.08 -12.35
N ASP A 286 26.48 9.76 -12.15
CA ASP A 286 26.64 8.76 -13.20
C ASP A 286 25.65 9.00 -14.37
N LEU A 287 24.40 9.35 -14.06
CA LEU A 287 23.38 9.67 -15.05
C LEU A 287 23.71 10.95 -15.84
N PHE A 288 23.96 12.06 -15.16
CA PHE A 288 24.12 13.35 -15.80
C PHE A 288 25.47 13.53 -16.49
N ASP A 289 26.55 12.91 -16.00
CA ASP A 289 27.84 12.96 -16.68
C ASP A 289 27.76 12.23 -18.03
N HIS A 290 27.08 11.08 -18.09
CA HIS A 290 26.83 10.38 -19.35
C HIS A 290 25.97 11.23 -20.29
N TRP A 291 24.93 11.86 -19.75
CA TRP A 291 23.99 12.63 -20.56
C TRP A 291 24.56 13.95 -21.10
N ARG A 292 25.41 14.63 -20.34
CA ARG A 292 26.18 15.79 -20.81
C ARG A 292 27.05 15.47 -22.02
N ILE A 293 27.59 14.25 -22.09
CA ILE A 293 28.41 13.79 -23.21
C ILE A 293 27.53 13.47 -24.44
N THR A 294 26.27 13.04 -24.22
CA THR A 294 25.35 12.62 -25.30
C THR A 294 24.36 13.71 -25.76
N GLN A 295 24.27 14.87 -25.09
CA GLN A 295 23.36 15.95 -25.49
C GLN A 295 23.82 16.62 -26.79
N GLY A 296 22.96 16.57 -27.81
CA GLY A 296 23.11 17.35 -29.05
C GLY A 296 22.55 16.75 -30.34
N LEU A 297 22.19 15.46 -30.41
CA LEU A 297 21.89 14.82 -31.72
C LEU A 297 20.73 13.80 -31.80
N ARG A 298 19.91 13.56 -30.77
CA ARG A 298 19.02 12.37 -30.75
C ARG A 298 17.50 12.57 -30.82
N ILE A 299 16.94 13.74 -30.49
CA ILE A 299 15.47 13.94 -30.42
C ILE A 299 14.78 13.58 -31.75
N THR A 300 15.40 13.92 -32.87
CA THR A 300 14.86 13.70 -34.22
C THR A 300 14.89 12.23 -34.67
N ALA A 301 15.64 11.35 -33.99
CA ALA A 301 15.81 9.95 -34.40
C ALA A 301 15.10 8.93 -33.49
N THR A 302 14.97 9.20 -32.18
CA THR A 302 14.50 8.19 -31.20
C THR A 302 13.26 8.58 -30.39
N GLY A 303 12.83 9.85 -30.44
CA GLY A 303 11.66 10.35 -29.69
C GLY A 303 11.85 10.43 -28.17
N ALA A 304 13.10 10.37 -27.67
CA ALA A 304 13.45 10.55 -26.26
C ALA A 304 14.77 11.34 -26.13
N PHE A 305 14.90 12.15 -25.06
CA PHE A 305 16.09 12.95 -24.76
C PHE A 305 17.27 12.09 -24.29
N TYR A 306 17.01 11.01 -23.56
CA TYR A 306 18.01 10.20 -22.89
C TYR A 306 17.94 8.71 -23.26
N ASP A 307 19.11 8.06 -23.26
CA ASP A 307 19.24 6.60 -23.34
C ASP A 307 18.85 5.98 -21.99
N ASP A 308 18.23 4.80 -22.00
CA ASP A 308 17.84 4.10 -20.78
C ASP A 308 18.99 3.28 -20.16
N ALA A 309 20.02 2.94 -20.93
CA ALA A 309 21.14 2.14 -20.43
C ALA A 309 21.86 2.77 -19.21
N PRO A 310 22.14 4.09 -19.15
CA PRO A 310 22.74 4.71 -17.97
C PRO A 310 21.91 4.54 -16.70
N LEU A 311 20.58 4.72 -16.80
CA LEU A 311 19.66 4.56 -15.68
C LEU A 311 19.69 3.12 -15.15
N VAL A 312 19.57 2.15 -16.06
CA VAL A 312 19.60 0.72 -15.72
C VAL A 312 20.94 0.34 -15.08
N ASN A 313 22.05 0.80 -15.65
CA ASN A 313 23.40 0.52 -15.13
C ASN A 313 23.61 1.14 -13.75
N ALA A 314 23.14 2.37 -13.52
CA ALA A 314 23.27 3.03 -12.23
C ALA A 314 22.45 2.32 -11.13
N VAL A 315 21.23 1.87 -11.44
CA VAL A 315 20.43 1.05 -10.49
C VAL A 315 21.10 -0.29 -10.23
N LYS A 316 21.61 -0.98 -11.26
CA LYS A 316 22.33 -2.24 -11.10
C LYS A 316 23.60 -2.09 -10.28
N LYS A 317 24.34 -0.98 -10.44
CA LYS A 317 25.50 -0.63 -9.62
C LYS A 317 25.11 -0.45 -8.15
N ILE A 318 23.98 0.20 -7.86
CA ILE A 318 23.43 0.29 -6.50
C ILE A 318 23.17 -1.12 -5.93
N LEU A 319 22.54 -2.02 -6.69
CA LEU A 319 22.27 -3.40 -6.25
C LEU A 319 23.57 -4.16 -5.95
N GLN A 320 24.56 -4.07 -6.84
CA GLN A 320 25.87 -4.68 -6.65
C GLN A 320 26.58 -4.14 -5.39
N ASN A 321 26.52 -2.83 -5.14
CA ASN A 321 27.08 -2.20 -3.94
C ASN A 321 26.39 -2.67 -2.65
N GLN A 322 25.14 -3.13 -2.74
CA GLN A 322 24.41 -3.77 -1.64
C GLN A 322 24.61 -5.29 -1.58
N GLY A 323 25.48 -5.87 -2.42
CA GLY A 323 25.73 -7.31 -2.48
C GLY A 323 24.58 -8.13 -3.07
N MET A 324 23.68 -7.50 -3.84
CA MET A 324 22.50 -8.14 -4.44
C MET A 324 22.74 -8.52 -5.91
N ASN A 325 21.91 -9.44 -6.42
CA ASN A 325 21.92 -9.77 -7.84
C ASN A 325 21.40 -8.58 -8.67
N GLU A 326 21.94 -8.36 -9.86
CA GLU A 326 21.42 -7.33 -10.77
C GLU A 326 19.96 -7.54 -11.15
N ASP A 327 19.53 -8.80 -11.22
CA ASP A 327 18.18 -9.23 -11.57
C ASP A 327 17.36 -9.63 -10.34
N GLU A 328 17.73 -9.10 -9.16
CA GLU A 328 17.00 -9.30 -7.91
C GLU A 328 15.50 -8.95 -8.06
N PRO A 329 14.58 -9.85 -7.66
CA PRO A 329 13.15 -9.56 -7.64
C PRO A 329 12.78 -8.42 -6.68
N LEU A 330 11.84 -7.59 -7.10
CA LEU A 330 11.28 -6.56 -6.21
C LEU A 330 10.54 -7.22 -5.03
N LEU A 331 9.76 -8.26 -5.32
CA LEU A 331 9.11 -9.09 -4.32
C LEU A 331 10.16 -9.71 -3.39
N GLU A 332 10.00 -9.50 -2.09
CA GLU A 332 10.87 -10.11 -1.08
C GLU A 332 10.27 -11.46 -0.63
N GLU A 333 10.90 -12.58 -1.00
CA GLU A 333 10.32 -13.91 -0.77
C GLU A 333 10.07 -14.22 0.72
N ASN A 334 8.79 -14.50 1.01
CA ASN A 334 8.15 -15.19 2.14
C ASN A 334 8.04 -14.51 3.52
N GLU A 335 6.82 -14.00 3.79
CA GLU A 335 6.17 -13.91 5.11
C GLU A 335 6.02 -15.30 5.79
N SER A 336 6.07 -16.40 5.02
CA SER A 336 5.68 -17.75 5.47
C SER A 336 6.72 -18.53 6.29
N ILE A 337 7.99 -18.07 6.36
CA ILE A 337 9.05 -18.77 7.11
C ILE A 337 9.13 -18.29 8.57
N LEU A 338 8.61 -17.09 8.88
CA LEU A 338 8.72 -16.50 10.22
C LEU A 338 7.49 -16.69 11.11
N GLU A 339 6.32 -17.08 10.57
CA GLU A 339 5.15 -17.39 11.41
C GLU A 339 5.27 -18.73 12.16
N LYS A 340 6.26 -19.57 11.83
CA LYS A 340 6.36 -20.94 12.36
C LYS A 340 7.33 -21.14 13.53
N ASN A 341 8.14 -20.16 13.89
CA ASN A 341 9.04 -20.30 15.03
C ASN A 341 8.56 -19.42 16.20
N ASP A 342 7.75 -20.08 17.01
CA ASP A 342 7.86 -20.08 18.47
C ASP A 342 7.23 -18.92 19.26
N SER A 343 5.97 -19.12 19.61
CA SER A 343 5.23 -18.39 20.64
C SER A 343 5.71 -18.68 22.08
N LEU A 344 6.98 -19.04 22.29
CA LEU A 344 7.54 -19.36 23.62
C LEU A 344 8.84 -18.61 23.95
N LEU A 345 9.46 -17.91 23.00
CA LEU A 345 10.59 -17.03 23.25
C LEU A 345 10.27 -15.69 22.58
N GLY A 346 10.09 -14.64 23.37
CA GLY A 346 9.72 -13.30 22.93
C GLY A 346 10.80 -12.59 22.11
N GLU A 347 11.17 -13.15 20.96
CA GLU A 347 11.99 -12.48 19.98
C GLU A 347 11.12 -11.56 19.12
N VAL A 348 11.55 -10.29 19.05
CA VAL A 348 10.91 -9.24 18.25
C VAL A 348 10.86 -9.69 16.79
N LYS A 349 9.66 -10.00 16.28
CA LYS A 349 9.42 -10.21 14.85
C LYS A 349 10.06 -9.05 14.08
N ALA A 350 11.02 -9.35 13.21
CA ALA A 350 11.60 -8.37 12.30
C ALA A 350 10.46 -7.79 11.44
N ARG A 351 9.99 -6.60 11.79
CA ARG A 351 9.00 -5.83 11.02
C ARG A 351 9.62 -5.54 9.65
N ARG A 352 9.12 -6.20 8.59
CA ARG A 352 9.58 -5.94 7.23
C ARG A 352 8.77 -4.78 6.66
N CYS A 353 9.47 -3.69 6.31
CA CYS A 353 8.88 -2.55 5.62
C CYS A 353 8.36 -2.96 4.24
N LYS A 354 7.09 -2.66 3.98
CA LYS A 354 6.45 -2.93 2.69
C LYS A 354 6.70 -1.76 1.74
N VAL A 355 7.30 -2.02 0.58
CA VAL A 355 7.59 -0.99 -0.43
C VAL A 355 6.73 -1.17 -1.66
N PHE A 356 6.14 -0.08 -2.15
CA PHE A 356 5.58 -0.03 -3.50
C PHE A 356 6.06 1.21 -4.26
N VAL A 357 6.08 1.11 -5.59
CA VAL A 357 6.32 2.25 -6.48
C VAL A 357 5.24 2.37 -7.54
N MET A 358 4.92 3.59 -7.95
CA MET A 358 3.90 3.87 -8.96
C MET A 358 4.49 3.98 -10.36
N ALA A 359 3.85 3.32 -11.33
CA ALA A 359 4.07 3.54 -12.76
C ALA A 359 2.72 3.72 -13.46
N VAL A 360 2.70 4.21 -14.69
CA VAL A 360 1.47 4.45 -15.46
C VAL A 360 1.49 3.66 -16.75
N ARG A 361 0.36 3.04 -17.08
CA ARG A 361 0.17 2.30 -18.34
C ARG A 361 -0.02 3.26 -19.50
N ARG A 362 0.96 3.34 -20.39
CA ARG A 362 0.86 4.11 -21.64
C ARG A 362 -0.04 3.42 -22.67
N ASP A 363 -0.10 2.10 -22.64
CA ASP A 363 -0.93 1.26 -23.50
C ASP A 363 -2.43 1.33 -23.16
N ALA A 364 -2.78 1.83 -21.97
CA ALA A 364 -4.17 1.98 -21.54
C ALA A 364 -4.73 3.35 -21.94
N ALA A 365 -5.92 3.36 -22.57
CA ALA A 365 -6.59 4.60 -23.00
C ALA A 365 -6.83 5.59 -21.84
N ASN A 366 -7.04 5.06 -20.64
CA ASN A 366 -7.27 5.82 -19.42
C ASN A 366 -6.01 6.13 -18.60
N ARG A 367 -4.81 5.77 -19.10
CA ARG A 367 -3.53 5.93 -18.39
C ARG A 367 -3.57 5.38 -16.97
N ALA A 368 -4.10 4.16 -16.80
CA ALA A 368 -4.28 3.56 -15.49
C ALA A 368 -2.94 3.46 -14.71
N PRO A 369 -2.89 3.95 -13.45
CA PRO A 369 -1.76 3.72 -12.55
C PRO A 369 -1.58 2.23 -12.22
N MET A 370 -0.34 1.84 -11.94
CA MET A 370 0.04 0.47 -11.60
C MET A 370 0.96 0.47 -10.38
N PHE A 371 0.62 -0.37 -9.41
CA PHE A 371 1.46 -0.67 -8.27
C PHE A 371 2.50 -1.73 -8.61
N LEU A 372 3.77 -1.43 -8.32
CA LEU A 372 4.87 -2.39 -8.37
C LEU A 372 5.33 -2.62 -6.93
N ARG A 373 5.12 -3.82 -6.41
CA ARG A 373 5.16 -4.11 -4.96
C ARG A 373 6.32 -5.05 -4.60
N SER A 374 6.87 -4.85 -3.41
CA SER A 374 7.81 -5.78 -2.75
C SER A 374 7.12 -6.81 -1.86
N TYR A 375 5.80 -6.83 -1.85
CA TYR A 375 4.94 -7.66 -1.02
C TYR A 375 3.70 -8.11 -1.81
N GLU A 376 3.03 -9.14 -1.29
CA GLU A 376 1.73 -9.56 -1.78
C GLU A 376 0.62 -8.73 -1.13
N ASN A 377 -0.29 -8.19 -1.94
CA ASN A 377 -1.51 -7.55 -1.46
C ASN A 377 -2.64 -8.61 -1.44
N PRO A 378 -3.26 -8.88 -0.28
CA PRO A 378 -4.32 -9.89 -0.16
C PRO A 378 -5.54 -9.64 -1.05
N LEU A 379 -5.82 -8.38 -1.42
CA LEU A 379 -7.00 -8.01 -2.20
C LEU A 379 -6.71 -7.88 -3.70
N GLU A 380 -5.51 -7.45 -4.05
CA GLU A 380 -5.12 -7.20 -5.44
C GLU A 380 -3.82 -7.89 -5.81
N GLU A 381 -3.85 -8.72 -6.86
CA GLU A 381 -2.63 -9.35 -7.37
C GLU A 381 -1.75 -8.32 -8.09
N SER A 382 -0.44 -8.41 -7.85
CA SER A 382 0.56 -7.69 -8.64
C SER A 382 0.44 -8.08 -10.11
N LYS A 383 0.24 -7.10 -11.00
CA LYS A 383 0.15 -7.36 -12.45
C LYS A 383 1.45 -7.91 -13.04
N ILE A 384 2.58 -7.66 -12.36
CA ILE A 384 3.91 -8.13 -12.74
C ILE A 384 4.61 -8.69 -11.48
N PRO A 385 4.29 -9.91 -11.03
CA PRO A 385 4.75 -10.45 -9.76
C PRO A 385 6.27 -10.66 -9.71
N ASN A 386 6.89 -10.99 -10.85
CA ASN A 386 8.33 -11.24 -10.97
C ASN A 386 9.13 -10.03 -11.48
N ILE A 387 8.60 -8.81 -11.27
CA ILE A 387 9.33 -7.61 -11.69
C ILE A 387 10.63 -7.47 -10.90
N LYS A 388 11.72 -7.17 -11.61
CA LYS A 388 13.03 -6.95 -11.00
C LYS A 388 13.12 -5.54 -10.42
N ILE A 389 13.99 -5.35 -9.42
CA ILE A 389 14.16 -4.03 -8.79
C ILE A 389 14.53 -2.96 -9.84
N TRP A 390 15.45 -3.26 -10.76
CA TRP A 390 15.85 -2.31 -11.80
C TRP A 390 14.73 -2.02 -12.81
N GLU A 391 13.85 -2.98 -13.09
CA GLU A 391 12.70 -2.80 -13.99
C GLU A 391 11.67 -1.87 -13.34
N ALA A 392 11.39 -2.06 -12.05
CA ALA A 392 10.48 -1.21 -11.29
C ALA A 392 11.01 0.22 -11.15
N ALA A 393 12.30 0.35 -10.82
CA ALA A 393 13.03 1.61 -10.78
C ALA A 393 12.98 2.34 -12.13
N ARG A 394 13.19 1.63 -13.24
CA ARG A 394 13.09 2.21 -14.58
C ARG A 394 11.65 2.61 -14.91
N ALA A 395 10.67 1.76 -14.62
CA ALA A 395 9.27 2.03 -14.93
C ALA A 395 8.76 3.29 -14.21
N THR A 396 9.05 3.43 -12.92
CA THR A 396 8.60 4.58 -12.13
C THR A 396 9.26 5.89 -12.56
N SER A 397 10.50 5.86 -13.06
CA SER A 397 11.27 7.05 -13.48
C SER A 397 11.31 7.29 -15.00
N ALA A 398 10.54 6.56 -15.80
CA ALA A 398 10.51 6.68 -17.26
C ALA A 398 9.70 7.91 -17.72
N ALA A 399 10.15 9.11 -17.33
CA ALA A 399 9.46 10.36 -17.62
C ALA A 399 9.26 10.53 -19.13
N PRO A 400 8.03 10.81 -19.61
CA PRO A 400 7.77 10.97 -21.04
C PRO A 400 8.68 12.01 -21.66
N TYR A 401 9.11 11.74 -22.89
CA TYR A 401 10.07 12.54 -23.65
C TYR A 401 11.49 12.52 -23.09
N TYR A 402 11.71 12.36 -21.78
CA TYR A 402 13.03 12.11 -21.19
C TYR A 402 13.50 10.69 -21.51
N PHE A 403 12.65 9.69 -21.29
CA PHE A 403 12.93 8.28 -21.55
C PHE A 403 11.91 7.64 -22.47
N LYS A 404 12.33 6.55 -23.13
CA LYS A 404 11.40 5.63 -23.78
C LYS A 404 10.62 4.83 -22.73
N PRO A 405 9.32 4.55 -22.98
CA PRO A 405 8.57 3.61 -22.16
C PRO A 405 9.28 2.26 -22.02
N ILE A 406 9.13 1.63 -20.87
CA ILE A 406 9.62 0.27 -20.64
C ILE A 406 8.52 -0.73 -21.03
N GLN A 407 8.92 -1.79 -21.73
CA GLN A 407 8.09 -2.95 -22.00
C GLN A 407 8.43 -4.03 -20.98
N VAL A 408 7.52 -4.32 -20.05
CA VAL A 408 7.73 -5.30 -18.97
C VAL A 408 6.40 -5.96 -18.60
N GLY A 409 6.42 -7.28 -18.39
CA GLY A 409 5.20 -8.03 -18.01
C GLY A 409 4.05 -7.95 -19.02
N GLY A 410 4.33 -7.64 -20.30
CA GLY A 410 3.30 -7.41 -21.32
C GLY A 410 2.64 -6.02 -21.29
N TYR A 411 3.19 -5.10 -20.50
CA TYR A 411 2.70 -3.72 -20.37
C TYR A 411 3.73 -2.71 -20.89
N GLU A 412 3.23 -1.59 -21.42
CA GLU A 412 4.05 -0.41 -21.72
C GLU A 412 3.93 0.59 -20.58
N LEU A 413 4.97 0.70 -19.74
CA LEU A 413 4.97 1.57 -18.57
C LEU A 413 5.78 2.84 -18.79
N VAL A 414 5.28 3.94 -18.21
CA VAL A 414 5.93 5.26 -18.11
C VAL A 414 5.87 5.76 -16.67
N ASP A 415 6.55 6.87 -16.41
CA ASP A 415 6.64 7.49 -15.09
C ASP A 415 5.28 7.69 -14.42
N GLY A 416 5.21 7.30 -13.14
CA GLY A 416 4.01 7.43 -12.32
C GLY A 416 3.59 8.88 -12.07
N GLY A 417 4.47 9.85 -12.30
CA GLY A 417 4.18 11.28 -12.24
C GLY A 417 2.99 11.67 -13.09
N LEU A 418 2.74 10.94 -14.19
CA LEU A 418 1.55 11.10 -15.03
C LEU A 418 0.28 10.56 -14.35
N GLY A 419 -0.23 11.29 -13.35
CA GLY A 419 -1.49 10.98 -12.68
C GLY A 419 -1.34 10.36 -11.28
N ALA A 420 -0.13 9.99 -10.86
CA ALA A 420 0.16 9.49 -9.51
C ALA A 420 1.43 10.11 -8.90
N ASN A 421 1.72 11.40 -9.17
CA ASN A 421 2.97 12.04 -8.72
C ASN A 421 3.13 12.10 -7.19
N ASN A 422 2.04 12.34 -6.46
CA ASN A 422 1.99 12.19 -5.02
C ASN A 422 1.31 10.85 -4.68
N PRO A 423 2.06 9.83 -4.22
CA PRO A 423 1.52 8.50 -4.00
C PRO A 423 0.69 8.36 -2.72
N LEU A 424 0.36 9.45 -2.00
CA LEU A 424 -0.31 9.39 -0.70
C LEU A 424 -1.72 8.75 -0.78
N GLY A 425 -2.51 9.08 -1.82
CA GLY A 425 -3.78 8.41 -2.13
C GLY A 425 -3.64 6.90 -2.26
N TRP A 426 -2.66 6.51 -3.06
CA TRP A 426 -2.32 5.12 -3.36
C TRP A 426 -1.77 4.36 -2.15
N LEU A 427 -0.97 5.03 -1.31
CA LEU A 427 -0.46 4.51 -0.04
C LEU A 427 -1.60 4.14 0.89
N TRP A 428 -2.62 4.99 0.99
CA TRP A 428 -3.78 4.70 1.82
C TRP A 428 -4.57 3.48 1.33
N THR A 429 -4.79 3.35 0.01
CA THR A 429 -5.41 2.15 -0.57
C THR A 429 -4.63 0.88 -0.25
N GLU A 430 -3.31 0.91 -0.34
CA GLU A 430 -2.46 -0.23 0.04
C GLU A 430 -2.52 -0.54 1.53
N VAL A 431 -2.55 0.48 2.40
CA VAL A 431 -2.71 0.27 3.84
C VAL A 431 -3.99 -0.51 4.15
N LEU A 432 -5.11 -0.10 3.57
CA LEU A 432 -6.40 -0.78 3.74
C LEU A 432 -6.36 -2.21 3.22
N GLY A 433 -5.78 -2.43 2.03
CA GLY A 433 -5.72 -3.74 1.41
C GLY A 433 -4.80 -4.74 2.12
N VAL A 434 -3.71 -4.25 2.68
CA VAL A 434 -2.64 -5.09 3.24
C VAL A 434 -2.82 -5.34 4.73
N PHE A 435 -3.04 -4.27 5.50
CA PHE A 435 -3.09 -4.33 6.96
C PHE A 435 -4.52 -4.43 7.50
N GLY A 436 -5.53 -4.17 6.66
CA GLY A 436 -6.93 -4.19 7.06
C GLY A 436 -7.39 -2.84 7.58
N ALA A 437 -8.69 -2.61 7.47
CA ALA A 437 -9.25 -1.27 7.60
C ALA A 437 -9.46 -0.78 9.04
N SER A 438 -9.37 -1.68 10.02
CA SER A 438 -9.34 -1.33 11.44
C SER A 438 -7.94 -0.98 11.95
N ARG A 439 -6.90 -1.21 11.13
CA ARG A 439 -5.52 -0.96 11.53
C ARG A 439 -5.32 0.54 11.69
N GLU A 440 -5.12 1.00 12.93
CA GLU A 440 -4.84 2.41 13.15
C GLU A 440 -3.55 2.82 12.47
N THR A 441 -3.54 4.00 11.87
CA THR A 441 -2.31 4.66 11.43
C THR A 441 -2.00 5.77 12.43
N GLN A 442 -0.79 5.74 12.97
CA GLN A 442 -0.25 6.75 13.88
C GLN A 442 0.28 7.94 13.09
N SER A 443 0.98 7.68 11.98
CA SER A 443 1.59 8.74 11.20
C SER A 443 1.56 8.47 9.70
N PHE A 444 1.08 9.48 8.97
CA PHE A 444 1.26 9.65 7.54
C PHE A 444 2.29 10.74 7.31
N LEU A 445 3.50 10.36 6.93
CA LEU A 445 4.51 11.30 6.48
C LEU A 445 4.53 11.35 4.95
N SER A 446 4.30 12.53 4.38
CA SER A 446 4.40 12.77 2.94
C SER A 446 5.48 13.81 2.68
N ILE A 447 6.46 13.45 1.85
CA ILE A 447 7.61 14.30 1.56
C ILE A 447 7.60 14.65 0.08
N GLY A 448 7.43 15.94 -0.20
CA GLY A 448 7.47 16.51 -1.53
C GLY A 448 8.90 16.75 -2.02
N THR A 449 9.02 17.12 -3.29
CA THR A 449 10.29 17.45 -3.96
C THR A 449 10.39 18.95 -4.29
N GLY A 450 9.65 19.79 -3.58
CA GLY A 450 9.57 21.23 -3.80
C GLY A 450 8.32 21.67 -4.56
N VAL A 451 7.85 22.89 -4.29
CA VAL A 451 6.76 23.56 -5.02
C VAL A 451 7.36 24.27 -6.25
N PRO A 452 6.87 24.01 -7.48
CA PRO A 452 7.33 24.75 -8.65
C PRO A 452 6.88 26.22 -8.60
N ALA A 453 7.61 27.09 -9.30
CA ALA A 453 7.25 28.50 -9.44
C ALA A 453 5.85 28.70 -10.02
N ASN A 454 5.16 29.77 -9.62
CA ASN A 454 3.94 30.25 -10.28
C ASN A 454 4.29 30.75 -11.69
N THR A 455 4.44 29.82 -12.63
CA THR A 455 4.70 30.15 -14.03
C THR A 455 3.38 30.28 -14.79
N PRO A 456 3.10 31.41 -15.46
CA PRO A 456 2.07 31.47 -16.49
C PRO A 456 2.35 30.37 -17.51
N VAL A 457 1.31 29.68 -17.98
CA VAL A 457 1.42 28.65 -19.02
C VAL A 457 2.31 29.21 -20.15
N PRO A 458 3.47 28.57 -20.46
CA PRO A 458 4.42 29.14 -21.40
C PRO A 458 3.74 29.36 -22.76
N LYS A 459 4.08 30.46 -23.43
CA LYS A 459 3.61 30.71 -24.80
C LYS A 459 3.99 29.49 -25.64
N VAL A 460 3.00 28.98 -26.37
CA VAL A 460 2.92 27.75 -27.21
C VAL A 460 4.08 27.56 -28.23
N ALA A 461 5.09 28.44 -28.24
CA ALA A 461 6.07 28.55 -29.31
C ALA A 461 7.29 27.62 -29.20
N GLU A 462 7.59 27.00 -28.05
CA GLU A 462 8.86 26.26 -27.87
C GLU A 462 8.70 24.76 -27.61
N TRP A 463 7.52 24.29 -27.19
CA TRP A 463 7.26 22.89 -26.85
C TRP A 463 5.88 22.45 -27.37
N PRO A 464 5.69 21.18 -27.83
CA PRO A 464 4.38 20.71 -28.27
C PRO A 464 3.34 20.79 -27.13
N PRO A 465 2.08 21.20 -27.39
CA PRO A 465 1.05 21.39 -26.37
C PRO A 465 0.80 20.17 -25.46
N LYS A 466 1.00 18.96 -26.00
CA LYS A 466 0.87 17.71 -25.25
C LYS A 466 1.93 17.56 -24.15
N VAL A 467 3.14 18.08 -24.38
CA VAL A 467 4.24 18.03 -23.40
C VAL A 467 3.95 18.99 -22.24
N ILE A 468 3.51 20.22 -22.54
CA ILE A 468 3.13 21.21 -21.52
C ILE A 468 2.01 20.66 -20.63
N LYS A 469 1.01 19.98 -21.22
CA LYS A 469 -0.09 19.36 -20.46
C LYS A 469 0.39 18.21 -19.55
N ASP A 470 1.28 17.35 -20.05
CA ASP A 470 1.83 16.22 -19.29
C ASP A 470 2.70 16.74 -18.11
N PHE A 471 3.56 17.76 -18.32
CA PHE A 471 4.34 18.39 -17.23
C PHE A 471 3.48 19.16 -16.22
N ALA A 472 2.50 19.94 -16.69
CA ALA A 472 1.57 20.64 -15.82
C ALA A 472 0.81 19.64 -14.92
N SER A 473 0.39 18.49 -15.46
CA SER A 473 -0.29 17.45 -14.68
C SER A 473 0.57 16.84 -13.56
N ILE A 474 1.88 16.71 -13.76
CA ILE A 474 2.83 16.22 -12.74
C ILE A 474 2.92 17.24 -11.59
N ALA A 475 3.00 18.53 -11.92
CA ALA A 475 3.11 19.62 -10.95
C ALA A 475 1.81 19.87 -10.17
N THR A 476 0.65 19.90 -10.85
CA THR A 476 -0.65 20.22 -10.22
C THR A 476 -1.17 19.11 -9.31
N ASN A 477 -0.76 17.85 -9.54
CA ASN A 477 -1.26 16.69 -8.79
C ASN A 477 -0.70 16.61 -7.35
N SER A 478 0.51 17.14 -7.11
CA SER A 478 1.13 17.10 -5.77
C SER A 478 0.43 18.01 -4.76
N GLU A 479 0.12 19.25 -5.13
CA GLU A 479 -0.47 20.26 -4.24
C GLU A 479 -1.97 20.04 -4.00
N SER A 480 -2.70 19.64 -5.04
CA SER A 480 -4.10 19.24 -4.91
C SER A 480 -4.25 18.04 -3.96
N THR A 481 -3.51 16.95 -4.18
CA THR A 481 -3.52 15.77 -3.30
C THR A 481 -3.18 16.12 -1.85
N HIS A 482 -2.21 17.01 -1.62
CA HIS A 482 -1.85 17.46 -0.27
C HIS A 482 -2.99 18.20 0.44
N ALA A 483 -3.59 19.21 -0.22
CA ALA A 483 -4.66 20.02 0.36
C ALA A 483 -5.87 19.15 0.77
N LEU A 484 -6.15 18.13 -0.03
CA LEU A 484 -7.25 17.19 0.19
C LEU A 484 -6.99 16.26 1.38
N PHE A 485 -5.78 15.70 1.48
CA PHE A 485 -5.41 14.82 2.60
C PHE A 485 -5.34 15.55 3.94
N ASN A 486 -4.92 16.83 3.95
CA ASN A 486 -4.82 17.63 5.17
C ASN A 486 -6.18 17.80 5.86
N GLY A 487 -7.25 18.05 5.09
CA GLY A 487 -8.60 18.15 5.64
C GLY A 487 -9.18 16.81 6.11
N LEU A 488 -8.74 15.68 5.54
CA LEU A 488 -9.34 14.37 5.76
C LEU A 488 -8.66 13.51 6.82
N ILE A 489 -7.36 13.62 7.04
CA ILE A 489 -6.72 12.80 8.09
C ILE A 489 -6.95 13.42 9.48
N ASP A 490 -6.89 14.74 9.58
CA ASP A 490 -7.05 15.46 10.84
C ASP A 490 -8.52 15.48 11.33
N ALA A 491 -9.49 15.42 10.40
CA ALA A 491 -10.91 15.29 10.74
C ALA A 491 -11.29 13.91 11.29
N PHE A 492 -10.47 12.87 11.04
CA PHE A 492 -10.79 11.46 11.36
C PHE A 492 -9.80 10.81 12.35
N ALA A 493 -9.01 11.63 13.04
CA ALA A 493 -8.26 11.19 14.20
C ALA A 493 -9.24 10.76 15.32
N PRO A 494 -8.95 9.70 16.11
CA PRO A 494 -9.82 9.21 17.18
C PRO A 494 -10.19 10.28 18.21
N LYS A 495 -9.35 11.32 18.30
CA LYS A 495 -9.59 12.55 19.05
C LYS A 495 -9.61 13.70 18.04
N PRO A 496 -10.63 14.59 18.08
CA PRO A 496 -10.60 15.83 17.32
C PRO A 496 -9.30 16.59 17.63
N LEU A 497 -8.64 17.13 16.60
CA LEU A 497 -7.40 17.94 16.68
C LEU A 497 -6.09 17.18 16.94
N GLU A 498 -6.07 15.85 16.93
CA GLU A 498 -4.80 15.09 16.96
C GLU A 498 -4.24 14.93 15.53
N LYS A 499 -3.26 15.77 15.18
CA LYS A 499 -2.60 15.75 13.87
C LYS A 499 -1.93 14.39 13.63
N LYS A 500 -2.31 13.72 12.54
CA LYS A 500 -1.75 12.40 12.13
C LYS A 500 -1.08 12.44 10.76
N TYR A 501 -1.17 13.58 10.07
CA TYR A 501 -0.58 13.80 8.77
C TYR A 501 0.45 14.92 8.81
N TRP A 502 1.60 14.67 8.21
CA TRP A 502 2.65 15.65 8.02
C TRP A 502 3.04 15.68 6.56
N ARG A 503 2.88 16.85 5.94
CA ARG A 503 3.47 17.16 4.65
C ARG A 503 4.69 18.02 4.85
N LEU A 504 5.82 17.57 4.32
CA LEU A 504 7.04 18.37 4.23
C LEU A 504 7.29 18.64 2.75
N ASN A 505 7.16 19.89 2.33
CA ASN A 505 7.43 20.31 0.96
C ASN A 505 8.11 21.67 0.97
N VAL A 506 9.29 21.78 0.33
CA VAL A 506 10.07 23.02 0.32
C VAL A 506 9.44 24.01 -0.67
N ALA A 507 9.09 25.20 -0.21
CA ALA A 507 8.71 26.32 -1.07
C ALA A 507 9.68 27.49 -0.80
N GLU A 508 10.23 28.09 -1.85
CA GLU A 508 11.03 29.32 -1.73
C GLU A 508 10.12 30.50 -2.06
N THR A 509 9.55 31.17 -1.06
CA THR A 509 8.72 32.35 -1.26
C THR A 509 9.54 33.63 -1.09
N ASP A 510 9.55 34.50 -2.11
CA ASP A 510 10.01 35.87 -1.95
C ASP A 510 8.92 36.72 -1.28
N TRP A 511 9.27 37.37 -0.16
CA TRP A 511 8.44 38.41 0.43
C TRP A 511 8.65 39.71 -0.34
N ILE A 512 7.68 40.11 -1.18
CA ILE A 512 7.68 41.44 -1.77
C ILE A 512 6.89 42.37 -0.85
N GLU A 513 7.60 43.29 -0.20
CA GLU A 513 6.97 44.36 0.57
C GLU A 513 6.46 45.43 -0.42
N GLU A 514 5.21 45.33 -0.86
CA GLU A 514 4.60 46.41 -1.65
C GLU A 514 4.48 47.67 -0.78
N LYS A 515 4.96 48.80 -1.31
CA LYS A 515 4.82 50.10 -0.65
C LYS A 515 3.33 50.46 -0.61
N GLY A 516 2.69 50.19 0.52
CA GLY A 516 1.27 50.48 0.77
C GLY A 516 0.87 51.93 0.43
N PHE A 517 -0.37 52.08 -0.05
CA PHE A 517 -0.97 53.38 -0.35
C PHE A 517 -1.80 53.90 0.83
N TRP A 518 -1.80 55.22 1.02
CA TRP A 518 -2.47 55.87 2.15
C TRP A 518 -3.95 56.07 1.88
N VAL A 519 -4.81 55.45 2.69
CA VAL A 519 -6.25 55.76 2.72
C VAL A 519 -6.62 56.17 4.14
N PHE A 520 -7.01 57.43 4.32
CA PHE A 520 -7.40 58.03 5.60
C PHE A 520 -6.47 57.71 6.78
N LYS A 521 -5.23 58.21 6.75
CA LYS A 521 -4.27 58.19 7.88
C LYS A 521 -3.82 56.81 8.39
N TRP A 522 -4.23 55.71 7.76
CA TRP A 522 -3.73 54.36 8.02
C TRP A 522 -2.90 53.89 6.82
N LYS A 523 -1.70 53.36 7.10
CA LYS A 523 -0.89 52.63 6.11
C LYS A 523 -1.46 51.21 6.07
N VAL A 524 -2.03 50.81 4.94
CA VAL A 524 -2.43 49.43 4.71
C VAL A 524 -1.25 48.74 4.02
N GLU A 525 -0.60 47.81 4.71
CA GLU A 525 0.39 46.91 4.14
C GLU A 525 -0.35 45.69 3.58
N HIS A 526 -0.24 45.48 2.27
CA HIS A 526 -0.71 44.27 1.62
C HIS A 526 0.48 43.31 1.52
N HIS A 527 0.31 42.09 2.01
CA HIS A 527 1.27 41.00 1.83
C HIS A 527 0.68 40.03 0.81
N GLU A 528 1.22 40.05 -0.41
CA GLU A 528 0.92 39.07 -1.46
C GLU A 528 2.05 38.03 -1.49
N VAL A 529 1.69 36.73 -1.48
CA VAL A 529 2.64 35.61 -1.59
C VAL A 529 2.67 35.18 -3.06
N ASP A 530 3.35 35.95 -3.90
CA ASP A 530 3.15 35.83 -5.35
C ASP A 530 4.26 35.09 -6.12
N ASN A 531 5.47 34.94 -5.56
CA ASN A 531 6.59 34.35 -6.28
C ASN A 531 7.25 33.20 -5.50
N VAL A 532 6.92 31.96 -5.88
CA VAL A 532 7.74 30.80 -5.57
C VAL A 532 8.92 30.79 -6.55
N HIS A 533 10.17 30.82 -6.08
CA HIS A 533 11.34 30.74 -6.95
C HIS A 533 11.43 29.36 -7.59
N ASP A 534 11.79 29.31 -8.89
CA ASP A 534 11.96 28.06 -9.63
C ASP A 534 13.16 27.29 -9.05
N PRO A 535 12.96 26.08 -8.47
CA PRO A 535 14.04 25.28 -7.90
C PRO A 535 15.05 24.77 -8.95
N GLY A 536 14.79 25.03 -10.23
CA GLY A 536 15.61 24.61 -11.37
C GLY A 536 15.02 23.39 -12.09
N GLU A 537 15.43 23.21 -13.35
CA GLU A 537 15.01 22.09 -14.20
C GLU A 537 15.36 20.73 -13.58
N LEU A 538 14.59 19.71 -13.95
CA LEU A 538 14.69 18.34 -13.41
C LEU A 538 16.05 17.66 -13.66
N ASP A 539 16.94 18.27 -14.45
CA ASP A 539 18.25 17.77 -14.85
C ASP A 539 19.46 18.69 -14.51
N ASP A 540 19.27 19.80 -13.76
CA ASP A 540 20.37 20.72 -13.42
C ASP A 540 21.06 20.40 -12.08
N LEU A 541 22.17 19.65 -12.14
CA LEU A 541 23.03 19.35 -10.98
C LEU A 541 23.57 20.59 -10.23
N LYS A 542 23.72 21.75 -10.89
CA LYS A 542 24.19 22.97 -10.22
C LYS A 542 23.07 23.64 -9.42
N ALA A 543 21.84 23.56 -9.90
CA ALA A 543 20.65 24.02 -9.18
C ALA A 543 20.42 23.18 -7.91
N ILE A 544 20.68 21.86 -7.94
CA ILE A 544 20.53 20.98 -6.77
C ILE A 544 21.32 21.47 -5.55
N LYS A 545 22.60 21.86 -5.73
CA LYS A 545 23.43 22.31 -4.60
C LYS A 545 22.84 23.55 -3.93
N LYS A 546 22.26 24.47 -4.71
CA LYS A 546 21.55 25.63 -4.18
C LYS A 546 20.24 25.21 -3.50
N PHE A 547 19.49 24.30 -4.11
CA PHE A 547 18.23 23.80 -3.57
C PHE A 547 18.41 23.02 -2.25
N ILE A 548 19.54 22.33 -2.06
CA ILE A 548 19.90 21.73 -0.77
C ILE A 548 20.08 22.80 0.31
N VAL A 549 20.75 23.92 0.00
CA VAL A 549 20.88 25.04 0.94
C VAL A 549 19.51 25.63 1.30
N VAL A 550 18.61 25.77 0.31
CA VAL A 550 17.21 26.19 0.54
C VAL A 550 16.48 25.18 1.43
N THR A 551 16.70 23.88 1.22
CA THR A 551 16.11 22.81 2.04
C THR A 551 16.61 22.87 3.49
N GLU A 552 17.92 23.05 3.70
CA GLU A 552 18.51 23.20 5.03
C GLU A 552 17.98 24.44 5.75
N LYS A 553 17.85 25.56 5.03
CA LYS A 553 17.22 26.78 5.53
C LYS A 553 15.75 26.52 5.90
N TYR A 554 14.98 25.85 5.04
CA TYR A 554 13.59 25.48 5.33
C TYR A 554 13.47 24.62 6.60
N ILE A 555 14.36 23.63 6.79
CA ILE A 555 14.41 22.80 8.00
C ILE A 555 14.68 23.66 9.24
N ALA A 556 15.62 24.62 9.15
CA ALA A 556 15.95 25.51 10.25
C ALA A 556 14.79 26.47 10.58
N ASP A 557 14.22 27.12 9.57
CA ASP A 557 13.13 28.09 9.72
C ASP A 557 11.85 27.41 10.23
N ASN A 558 11.67 26.10 9.99
CA ASN A 558 10.52 25.31 10.43
C ASN A 558 10.85 24.29 11.54
N ALA A 559 11.90 24.50 12.34
CA ALA A 559 12.37 23.51 13.32
C ALA A 559 11.26 22.94 14.23
N ALA A 560 10.31 23.78 14.67
CA ALA A 560 9.17 23.36 15.50
C ALA A 560 8.25 22.34 14.79
N LEU A 561 8.04 22.47 13.48
CA LEU A 561 7.27 21.51 12.68
C LEU A 561 7.98 20.15 12.62
N PHE A 562 9.30 20.15 12.44
CA PHE A 562 10.10 18.92 12.42
C PHE A 562 10.13 18.24 13.78
N ASP A 563 10.21 19.01 14.87
CA ASP A 563 10.16 18.47 16.23
C ASP A 563 8.78 17.89 16.56
N GLU A 564 7.69 18.55 16.14
CA GLU A 564 6.32 18.04 16.27
C GLU A 564 6.15 16.71 15.51
N CYS A 565 6.57 16.68 14.24
CA CYS A 565 6.51 15.48 13.40
C CYS A 565 7.34 14.32 14.00
N ALA A 566 8.57 14.60 14.42
CA ALA A 566 9.44 13.60 15.05
C ALA A 566 8.85 13.05 16.36
N LYS A 567 8.24 13.91 17.18
CA LYS A 567 7.56 13.49 18.41
C LYS A 567 6.36 12.60 18.11
N ALA A 568 5.56 12.96 17.11
CA ALA A 568 4.42 12.15 16.72
C ALA A 568 4.82 10.78 16.18
N LEU A 569 5.95 10.69 15.48
CA LEU A 569 6.51 9.42 15.01
C LEU A 569 7.05 8.54 16.16
N LYS A 570 7.46 9.13 17.30
CA LYS A 570 7.94 8.44 18.51
C LYS A 570 6.84 7.87 19.40
N ASN A 571 5.69 8.54 19.47
CA ASN A 571 4.65 8.23 20.46
C ASN A 571 3.96 6.88 20.18
N VAL A 572 4.51 5.78 20.71
CA VAL A 572 3.77 4.51 20.80
C VAL A 572 2.66 4.72 21.84
N ALA A 573 1.41 4.80 21.38
CA ALA A 573 0.23 4.80 22.24
C ALA A 573 0.02 3.42 22.86
#